data_AF-A0A099KVL6-F1
#
_entry.id   AF-A0A099KVL6-F1
#
_cell.length_a   1.000
_cell.length_b   1.000
_cell.length_c   1.000
_cell.angle_alpha   90.00
_cell.angle_beta   90.00
_cell.angle_gamma   90.00
#
_symmetry.space_group_name_H-M   'P 1'
#
loop_
_entity.id
_entity.type
_entity.pdbx_description
1 polymer ?
#
loop_
_entity_poly.entity_id
_entity_poly.type
_entity_poly.pdbx_seq_one_letter_code
_entity_poly.pdbx_strand_id
1 'polypeptide(L)'
;MIKQFTYKAYCTAHKLAKILLNRYKSTLQFRMVDIDESDFSDSGEVIVSVDKSLVKTEKNDSCFEKKSVYPVENIVPTSTNNHLKNSFKKSNLKFSYGIDQENSRVYWESFICRSRIPQGYKNEALYYTGFIGGTKGWCLPSWIWTNAALVKHYCLSGNYDEAIKIVKLLSNLQLPCGGWVVRDDYTTKGPMPIVAPNDSAYIANNAFLELYKVTKDDKYLNIAVKCADWIISVARPDGLVFTGYDERNGKWITNHIIVDIGFTAALFANIYEITKEVRYKAFLEKFVESYVSLFFVRSNSGFATSIDSNNNPNSGMFARGQAWALEGLIPAYKVLQSPELKVVIDSTVANIISYQLPNGGWPYNFKRPLLGEDCKGVPIIAKSILDWGELFPNDFITRSAFQALNWCREHTGVDGDEKGGIFSYCMEGAVVHNFYTSTAFVYSSAYAIQLEESLGNYELNYNH
;
A
#
# COMPACT_ATOMS: atom_id res chain seq x y z
N MET A 1 -3.12 25.64 -14.57
CA MET A 1 -3.91 25.31 -15.79
C MET A 1 -3.06 24.66 -16.90
N ILE A 2 -1.96 25.27 -17.38
CA ILE A 2 -1.14 24.74 -18.49
C ILE A 2 -0.62 23.30 -18.23
N LYS A 3 -0.04 23.02 -17.05
CA LYS A 3 0.47 21.68 -16.72
C LYS A 3 -0.60 20.57 -16.80
N GLN A 4 -1.82 20.84 -16.33
CA GLN A 4 -2.92 19.87 -16.40
C GLN A 4 -3.33 19.58 -17.85
N PHE A 5 -3.28 20.58 -18.74
CA PHE A 5 -3.53 20.38 -20.17
C PHE A 5 -2.43 19.55 -20.84
N THR A 6 -1.16 19.90 -20.61
CA THR A 6 0.00 19.13 -21.09
C THR A 6 -0.08 17.68 -20.65
N TYR A 7 -0.46 17.45 -19.40
CA TYR A 7 -0.61 16.14 -18.82
C TYR A 7 -1.72 15.33 -19.50
N LYS A 8 -2.92 15.90 -19.66
CA LYS A 8 -4.02 15.25 -20.38
C LYS A 8 -3.69 14.94 -21.84
N ALA A 9 -3.01 15.87 -22.53
CA ALA A 9 -2.57 15.68 -23.91
C ALA A 9 -1.56 14.53 -24.02
N TYR A 10 -0.53 14.52 -23.16
CA TYR A 10 0.46 13.45 -23.10
C TYR A 10 -0.17 12.09 -22.79
N CYS A 11 -1.05 12.01 -21.78
CA CYS A 11 -1.77 10.78 -21.43
C CYS A 11 -2.64 10.27 -22.59
N THR A 12 -3.32 11.18 -23.29
CA THR A 12 -4.15 10.84 -24.45
C THR A 12 -3.29 10.28 -25.59
N ALA A 13 -2.18 10.95 -25.92
CA ALA A 13 -1.24 10.50 -26.94
C ALA A 13 -0.61 9.14 -26.56
N HIS A 14 -0.16 8.99 -25.32
CA HIS A 14 0.45 7.75 -24.82
C HIS A 14 -0.55 6.59 -24.83
N LYS A 15 -1.80 6.82 -24.44
CA LYS A 15 -2.88 5.83 -24.50
C LYS A 15 -3.20 5.43 -25.94
N LEU A 16 -3.27 6.39 -26.87
CA LEU A 16 -3.46 6.11 -28.30
C LEU A 16 -2.28 5.30 -28.87
N ALA A 17 -1.05 5.68 -28.55
CA ALA A 17 0.15 4.94 -28.95
C ALA A 17 0.11 3.49 -28.44
N LYS A 18 -0.24 3.27 -27.16
CA LYS A 18 -0.38 1.92 -26.59
C LYS A 18 -1.46 1.10 -27.30
N ILE A 19 -2.59 1.71 -27.67
CA ILE A 19 -3.66 1.04 -28.44
C ILE A 19 -3.16 0.65 -29.85
N LEU A 20 -2.42 1.54 -30.51
CA LEU A 20 -1.88 1.30 -31.85
C LEU A 20 -0.78 0.22 -31.86
N LEU A 21 0.09 0.23 -30.84
CA LEU A 21 1.22 -0.69 -30.71
C LEU A 21 0.80 -2.07 -30.17
N ASN A 22 -0.17 -2.15 -29.26
CA ASN A 22 -0.69 -3.42 -28.72
C ASN A 22 -1.70 -4.11 -29.65
N ARG A 23 -1.53 -4.03 -30.98
CA ARG A 23 -2.37 -4.76 -31.94
C ARG A 23 -2.29 -6.30 -31.81
N TYR A 24 -1.43 -6.83 -30.95
CA TYR A 24 -1.49 -8.22 -30.47
C TYR A 24 -2.35 -8.32 -29.21
N LYS A 25 -3.67 -8.40 -29.39
CA LYS A 25 -4.56 -8.87 -28.32
C LYS A 25 -4.28 -10.35 -28.10
N SER A 26 -3.57 -10.71 -27.03
CA SER A 26 -3.79 -12.03 -26.45
C SER A 26 -5.28 -12.10 -26.07
N THR A 27 -5.97 -13.12 -26.51
CA THR A 27 -7.32 -13.41 -26.01
C THR A 27 -7.18 -13.71 -24.53
N LEU A 28 -7.47 -12.72 -23.68
CA LEU A 28 -7.50 -12.94 -22.24
C LEU A 28 -8.46 -14.09 -21.97
N GLN A 29 -7.92 -15.17 -21.40
CA GLN A 29 -8.72 -16.34 -21.01
C GLN A 29 -9.63 -16.02 -19.81
N PHE A 30 -9.41 -14.88 -19.16
CA PHE A 30 -10.07 -14.49 -17.91
C PHE A 30 -10.63 -13.07 -17.94
N ARG A 31 -11.65 -12.83 -17.13
CA ARG A 31 -12.22 -11.52 -16.81
C ARG A 31 -12.38 -11.38 -15.28
N MET A 32 -12.33 -10.14 -14.79
CA MET A 32 -12.66 -9.81 -13.40
C MET A 32 -14.14 -9.50 -13.29
N VAL A 33 -14.82 -10.06 -12.29
CA VAL A 33 -16.25 -9.88 -12.06
C VAL A 33 -16.56 -9.44 -10.63
N ASP A 34 -17.60 -8.64 -10.55
CA ASP A 34 -18.29 -8.30 -9.31
C ASP A 34 -19.24 -9.44 -8.97
N ILE A 35 -19.41 -9.70 -7.68
CA ILE A 35 -20.38 -10.66 -7.15
C ILE A 35 -21.25 -9.88 -6.17
N ASP A 36 -22.49 -9.67 -6.56
CA ASP A 36 -23.50 -8.95 -5.78
C ASP A 36 -24.31 -9.93 -4.91
N GLU A 37 -25.04 -9.42 -3.91
CA GLU A 37 -25.89 -10.28 -3.06
C GLU A 37 -26.97 -11.03 -3.84
N SER A 38 -27.42 -10.47 -4.96
CA SER A 38 -28.39 -11.11 -5.86
C SER A 38 -27.82 -12.30 -6.65
N ASP A 39 -26.50 -12.47 -6.66
CA ASP A 39 -25.85 -13.58 -7.37
C ASP A 39 -25.80 -14.86 -6.52
N PHE A 40 -26.18 -14.78 -5.24
CA PHE A 40 -26.26 -15.93 -4.33
C PHE A 40 -27.66 -16.57 -4.37
N SER A 41 -27.70 -17.90 -4.32
CA SER A 41 -28.91 -18.68 -4.09
C SER A 41 -29.46 -18.46 -2.68
N ASP A 42 -30.69 -18.92 -2.43
CA ASP A 42 -31.27 -18.97 -1.07
C ASP A 42 -30.43 -19.80 -0.08
N SER A 43 -29.59 -20.72 -0.58
CA SER A 43 -28.62 -21.49 0.22
C SER A 43 -27.32 -20.71 0.52
N GLY A 44 -27.17 -19.48 0.02
CA GLY A 44 -25.97 -18.65 0.22
C GLY A 44 -24.79 -19.03 -0.68
N GLU A 45 -25.05 -19.73 -1.79
CA GLU A 45 -24.02 -20.18 -2.73
C GLU A 45 -24.13 -19.43 -4.06
N VAL A 46 -23.00 -19.00 -4.64
CA VAL A 46 -22.98 -18.54 -6.04
C VAL A 46 -22.70 -19.72 -6.95
N ILE A 47 -23.61 -19.98 -7.88
CA ILE A 47 -23.40 -20.97 -8.94
C ILE A 47 -22.55 -20.33 -10.03
N VAL A 48 -21.24 -20.49 -9.91
CA VAL A 48 -20.33 -20.13 -10.98
C VAL A 48 -20.07 -21.41 -11.77
N SER A 49 -20.64 -21.50 -12.98
CA SER A 49 -20.37 -22.61 -13.90
C SER A 49 -18.93 -22.51 -14.43
N VAL A 50 -17.93 -22.82 -13.61
CA VAL A 50 -16.51 -22.70 -13.96
C VAL A 50 -15.95 -24.04 -14.41
N ASP A 51 -15.03 -23.99 -15.37
CA ASP A 51 -14.10 -25.07 -15.65
C ASP A 51 -13.23 -25.38 -14.41
N LYS A 52 -13.21 -26.65 -13.99
CA LYS A 52 -12.75 -27.17 -12.70
C LYS A 52 -11.28 -26.91 -12.36
N SER A 53 -10.48 -26.43 -13.30
CA SER A 53 -9.03 -26.25 -13.14
C SER A 53 -8.61 -24.88 -12.59
N LEU A 54 -9.54 -23.95 -12.37
CA LEU A 54 -9.22 -22.52 -12.29
C LEU A 54 -9.65 -21.81 -11.00
N VAL A 55 -10.41 -22.49 -10.12
CA VAL A 55 -10.68 -21.99 -8.77
C VAL A 55 -9.97 -22.91 -7.78
N LYS A 56 -9.09 -22.35 -6.95
CA LYS A 56 -8.47 -23.06 -5.82
C LYS A 56 -9.54 -23.25 -4.74
N THR A 57 -10.45 -24.18 -4.97
CA THR A 57 -11.14 -24.88 -3.89
C THR A 57 -10.65 -26.30 -3.91
N GLU A 58 -10.23 -26.82 -2.75
CA GLU A 58 -9.82 -28.22 -2.60
C GLU A 58 -10.95 -29.21 -2.92
N LYS A 59 -12.18 -28.71 -3.10
CA LYS A 59 -13.36 -29.47 -3.49
C LYS A 59 -13.82 -29.09 -4.89
N ASN A 60 -14.24 -30.11 -5.63
CA ASN A 60 -14.78 -30.09 -7.00
C ASN A 60 -16.15 -29.39 -7.12
N ASP A 61 -16.38 -28.33 -6.35
CA ASP A 61 -17.70 -27.73 -6.19
C ASP A 61 -17.90 -26.60 -7.22
N SER A 62 -19.01 -26.66 -7.95
CA SER A 62 -19.48 -25.60 -8.86
C SER A 62 -20.16 -24.43 -8.14
N CYS A 63 -20.12 -24.46 -6.80
CA CYS A 63 -20.78 -23.52 -5.92
C CYS A 63 -19.74 -22.95 -4.95
N PHE A 64 -19.76 -21.63 -4.77
CA PHE A 64 -18.89 -20.95 -3.82
C PHE A 64 -19.71 -20.32 -2.71
N GLU A 65 -19.32 -20.58 -1.46
CA GLU A 65 -19.88 -19.88 -0.30
C GLU A 65 -19.44 -18.40 -0.32
N LYS A 66 -20.32 -17.47 0.11
CA LYS A 66 -20.03 -16.01 0.18
C LYS A 66 -18.67 -15.69 0.81
N LYS A 67 -18.30 -16.39 1.89
CA LYS A 67 -17.05 -16.16 2.63
C LYS A 67 -15.77 -16.55 1.87
N SER A 68 -15.90 -17.23 0.73
CA SER A 68 -14.78 -17.66 -0.11
C SER A 68 -14.50 -16.71 -1.28
N VAL A 69 -15.41 -15.77 -1.56
CA VAL A 69 -15.32 -14.83 -2.68
C VAL A 69 -15.20 -13.39 -2.20
N TYR A 70 -14.67 -12.52 -3.06
CA TYR A 70 -14.65 -11.09 -2.81
C TYR A 70 -15.90 -10.43 -3.42
N PRO A 71 -16.26 -9.20 -3.02
CA PRO A 71 -17.33 -8.46 -3.68
C PRO A 71 -16.96 -8.02 -5.11
N VAL A 72 -15.67 -7.80 -5.38
CA VAL A 72 -15.12 -7.33 -6.65
C VAL A 72 -13.80 -8.05 -6.94
N GLU A 73 -13.32 -7.99 -8.18
CA GLU A 73 -12.04 -8.58 -8.62
C GLU A 73 -11.98 -10.11 -8.59
N ASN A 74 -13.12 -10.81 -8.61
CA ASN A 74 -13.11 -12.26 -8.75
C ASN A 74 -12.70 -12.64 -10.18
N ILE A 75 -11.71 -13.51 -10.32
CA ILE A 75 -11.22 -13.94 -11.63
C ILE A 75 -12.03 -15.14 -12.10
N VAL A 76 -12.68 -15.01 -13.26
CA VAL A 76 -13.42 -16.09 -13.90
C VAL A 76 -13.00 -16.24 -15.37
N PRO A 77 -13.07 -17.45 -15.96
CA PRO A 77 -12.90 -17.63 -17.40
C PRO A 77 -13.85 -16.73 -18.20
N THR A 78 -13.44 -16.27 -19.38
CA THR A 78 -14.29 -15.41 -20.23
C THR A 78 -15.55 -16.11 -20.72
N SER A 79 -15.57 -17.44 -20.78
CA SER A 79 -16.74 -18.27 -21.06
C SER A 79 -17.72 -18.41 -19.88
N THR A 80 -17.32 -18.00 -18.68
CA THR A 80 -18.10 -18.22 -17.47
C THR A 80 -19.24 -17.22 -17.35
N ASN A 81 -20.45 -17.77 -17.28
CA ASN A 81 -21.71 -17.19 -16.85
C ASN A 81 -21.88 -15.68 -17.11
N ASN A 82 -22.49 -15.33 -18.25
CA ASN A 82 -22.60 -13.95 -18.74
C ASN A 82 -23.43 -13.00 -17.85
N HIS A 83 -24.18 -13.50 -16.86
CA HIS A 83 -24.90 -12.64 -15.92
C HIS A 83 -23.96 -11.86 -14.96
N LEU A 84 -22.80 -12.43 -14.62
CA LEU A 84 -21.84 -11.77 -13.72
C LEU A 84 -21.31 -10.49 -14.35
N LYS A 85 -21.45 -9.38 -13.61
CA LYS A 85 -21.01 -8.06 -14.07
C LYS A 85 -19.48 -8.01 -14.07
N ASN A 86 -18.90 -7.53 -15.17
CA ASN A 86 -17.46 -7.21 -15.16
C ASN A 86 -17.16 -6.11 -14.14
N SER A 87 -16.13 -6.31 -13.34
CA SER A 87 -15.57 -5.25 -12.50
C SER A 87 -15.08 -4.08 -13.35
N PHE A 88 -15.08 -2.88 -12.77
CA PHE A 88 -14.45 -1.69 -13.34
C PHE A 88 -15.04 -1.21 -14.68
N LYS A 89 -16.37 -1.30 -14.83
CA LYS A 89 -17.06 -0.63 -15.93
C LYS A 89 -16.84 0.88 -15.83
N LYS A 90 -16.38 1.50 -16.93
CA LYS A 90 -16.11 2.93 -16.96
C LYS A 90 -17.37 3.74 -16.71
N SER A 91 -17.21 4.79 -15.93
CA SER A 91 -18.21 5.82 -15.68
C SER A 91 -17.69 7.17 -16.17
N ASN A 92 -18.59 8.00 -16.72
CA ASN A 92 -18.27 9.36 -17.14
C ASN A 92 -18.56 10.40 -16.04
N LEU A 93 -18.83 9.95 -14.82
CA LEU A 93 -19.17 10.84 -13.72
C LEU A 93 -17.97 11.71 -13.33
N LYS A 94 -18.25 13.01 -13.16
CA LYS A 94 -17.27 13.97 -12.66
C LYS A 94 -17.18 13.88 -11.13
N PHE A 95 -16.08 14.41 -10.61
CA PHE A 95 -15.80 14.52 -9.18
C PHE A 95 -15.74 15.99 -8.79
N SER A 96 -16.26 16.28 -7.62
CA SER A 96 -16.03 17.53 -6.90
C SER A 96 -14.93 17.27 -5.87
N TYR A 97 -13.99 18.20 -5.73
CA TYR A 97 -12.87 18.09 -4.80
C TYR A 97 -12.75 19.34 -3.93
N GLY A 98 -12.06 19.20 -2.81
CA GLY A 98 -11.70 20.30 -1.93
C GLY A 98 -12.56 20.29 -0.66
N ILE A 99 -11.90 20.14 0.48
CA ILE A 99 -12.50 20.24 1.81
C ILE A 99 -11.80 21.33 2.61
N ASP A 100 -12.51 21.92 3.56
CA ASP A 100 -11.90 22.83 4.53
C ASP A 100 -11.06 22.08 5.57
N GLN A 101 -10.24 22.82 6.30
CA GLN A 101 -9.35 22.29 7.34
C GLN A 101 -10.12 21.77 8.57
N GLU A 102 -11.26 22.35 8.91
CA GLU A 102 -12.01 21.97 10.13
C GLU A 102 -12.68 20.61 9.95
N ASN A 103 -13.05 20.26 8.72
CA ASN A 103 -13.75 19.02 8.38
C ASN A 103 -12.84 17.94 7.77
N SER A 104 -11.55 18.21 7.55
CA SER A 104 -10.62 17.30 6.86
C SER A 104 -10.66 15.86 7.39
N ARG A 105 -10.46 15.73 8.70
CA ARG A 105 -10.50 14.46 9.44
C ARG A 105 -11.83 13.73 9.25
N VAL A 106 -12.95 14.42 9.39
CA VAL A 106 -14.30 13.84 9.27
C VAL A 106 -14.50 13.22 7.89
N TYR A 107 -14.03 13.90 6.83
CA TYR A 107 -14.12 13.37 5.47
C TYR A 107 -13.25 12.13 5.31
N TRP A 108 -11.98 12.18 5.72
CA TRP A 108 -11.04 11.06 5.59
C TRP A 108 -11.50 9.83 6.39
N GLU A 109 -11.98 10.00 7.62
CA GLU A 109 -12.55 8.92 8.43
C GLU A 109 -13.82 8.35 7.77
N SER A 110 -14.65 9.21 7.18
CA SER A 110 -15.85 8.77 6.45
C SER A 110 -15.51 7.89 5.24
N PHE A 111 -14.41 8.19 4.53
CA PHE A 111 -13.92 7.35 3.43
C PHE A 111 -13.42 5.99 3.92
N ILE A 112 -12.65 5.97 5.01
CA ILE A 112 -12.20 4.73 5.66
C ILE A 112 -13.43 3.91 6.09
N CYS A 113 -14.41 4.49 6.77
CA CYS A 113 -15.60 3.76 7.21
C CYS A 113 -16.41 3.15 6.05
N ARG A 114 -16.53 3.86 4.92
CA ARG A 114 -17.23 3.34 3.72
C ARG A 114 -16.47 2.24 2.99
N SER A 115 -15.16 2.13 3.17
CA SER A 115 -14.35 1.12 2.50
C SER A 115 -14.37 -0.24 3.19
N ARG A 116 -15.21 -0.45 4.21
CA ARG A 116 -15.39 -1.77 4.84
C ARG A 116 -15.90 -2.79 3.82
N ILE A 117 -15.28 -3.96 3.81
CA ILE A 117 -15.75 -5.10 3.03
C ILE A 117 -17.08 -5.59 3.65
N PRO A 118 -18.16 -5.75 2.84
CA PRO A 118 -19.47 -6.14 3.35
C PRO A 118 -19.47 -7.51 4.06
N GLN A 119 -20.42 -7.69 4.98
CA GLN A 119 -20.54 -8.91 5.77
C GLN A 119 -20.77 -10.15 4.90
N GLY A 120 -20.16 -11.25 5.32
CA GLY A 120 -20.25 -12.56 4.71
C GLY A 120 -19.29 -12.79 3.56
N TYR A 121 -18.60 -11.77 3.04
CA TYR A 121 -17.57 -11.93 2.01
C TYR A 121 -16.23 -12.33 2.60
N LYS A 122 -15.33 -12.83 1.74
CA LYS A 122 -13.92 -13.05 2.11
C LYS A 122 -13.31 -11.74 2.57
N ASN A 123 -12.57 -11.80 3.68
CA ASN A 123 -11.98 -10.65 4.37
C ASN A 123 -13.00 -9.67 4.95
N GLU A 124 -14.21 -10.13 5.29
CA GLU A 124 -15.14 -9.33 6.10
C GLU A 124 -14.43 -8.75 7.34
N ALA A 125 -14.77 -7.53 7.75
CA ALA A 125 -14.07 -6.74 8.78
C ALA A 125 -12.71 -6.13 8.39
N LEU A 126 -12.18 -6.43 7.20
CA LEU A 126 -11.14 -5.61 6.58
C LEU A 126 -11.76 -4.55 5.68
N TYR A 127 -10.89 -3.71 5.14
CA TYR A 127 -11.22 -2.59 4.27
C TYR A 127 -10.62 -2.84 2.88
N TYR A 128 -11.34 -2.41 1.84
CA TYR A 128 -10.79 -2.28 0.51
C TYR A 128 -9.53 -1.41 0.55
N THR A 129 -8.57 -1.70 -0.31
CA THR A 129 -7.34 -0.90 -0.34
C THR A 129 -7.56 0.45 -1.02
N GLY A 130 -8.46 0.55 -2.01
CA GLY A 130 -8.68 1.80 -2.73
C GLY A 130 -10.00 1.88 -3.48
N PHE A 131 -10.16 3.01 -4.15
CA PHE A 131 -11.31 3.37 -4.96
C PHE A 131 -10.85 3.90 -6.31
N ILE A 132 -11.44 3.41 -7.40
CA ILE A 132 -11.12 3.84 -8.75
C ILE A 132 -12.15 4.86 -9.22
N GLY A 133 -11.71 6.10 -9.38
CA GLY A 133 -12.58 7.20 -9.78
C GLY A 133 -13.21 6.99 -11.16
N GLY A 134 -12.43 6.51 -12.14
CA GLY A 134 -12.95 6.26 -13.50
C GLY A 134 -14.06 5.22 -13.60
N THR A 135 -14.30 4.43 -12.55
CA THR A 135 -15.32 3.37 -12.52
C THR A 135 -16.28 3.50 -11.34
N LYS A 136 -16.03 4.46 -10.44
CA LYS A 136 -16.76 4.67 -9.18
C LYS A 136 -16.91 3.37 -8.38
N GLY A 137 -15.81 2.63 -8.24
CA GLY A 137 -15.84 1.32 -7.59
C GLY A 137 -14.65 1.10 -6.66
N TRP A 138 -14.92 0.44 -5.53
CA TRP A 138 -13.90 -0.10 -4.64
C TRP A 138 -13.05 -1.16 -5.35
N CYS A 139 -11.80 -1.34 -4.91
CA CYS A 139 -10.86 -2.27 -5.52
C CYS A 139 -9.92 -2.90 -4.50
N LEU A 140 -9.19 -3.93 -4.96
CA LEU A 140 -8.13 -4.62 -4.24
C LEU A 140 -8.56 -5.18 -2.86
N PRO A 141 -9.69 -5.91 -2.73
CA PRO A 141 -10.13 -6.50 -1.46
C PRO A 141 -9.20 -7.61 -0.93
N SER A 142 -8.34 -8.18 -1.79
CA SER A 142 -7.36 -9.18 -1.40
C SER A 142 -6.11 -8.58 -0.73
N TRP A 143 -5.87 -7.28 -0.87
CA TRP A 143 -4.65 -6.61 -0.38
C TRP A 143 -4.77 -6.27 1.11
N ILE A 144 -4.60 -7.29 1.96
CA ILE A 144 -4.84 -7.15 3.40
C ILE A 144 -3.78 -6.31 4.11
N TRP A 145 -2.55 -6.22 3.57
CA TRP A 145 -1.43 -5.55 4.25
C TRP A 145 -1.66 -4.06 4.52
N THR A 146 -2.44 -3.39 3.68
CA THR A 146 -2.75 -1.96 3.79
C THR A 146 -3.61 -1.65 5.03
N ASN A 147 -4.34 -2.64 5.55
CA ASN A 147 -5.15 -2.50 6.75
C ASN A 147 -4.29 -2.25 8.01
N ALA A 148 -3.00 -2.58 7.97
CA ALA A 148 -2.09 -2.28 9.07
C ALA A 148 -1.89 -0.76 9.28
N ALA A 149 -1.99 0.05 8.22
CA ALA A 149 -1.98 1.52 8.35
C ALA A 149 -3.21 2.03 9.12
N LEU A 150 -4.35 1.36 8.97
CA LEU A 150 -5.59 1.68 9.71
C LEU A 150 -5.46 1.31 11.18
N VAL A 151 -4.88 0.14 11.49
CA VAL A 151 -4.63 -0.25 12.88
C VAL A 151 -3.73 0.76 13.58
N LYS A 152 -2.61 1.16 12.95
CA LYS A 152 -1.75 2.22 13.46
C LYS A 152 -2.52 3.51 13.73
N HIS A 153 -3.31 3.98 12.76
CA HIS A 153 -4.14 5.17 12.92
C HIS A 153 -5.17 5.03 14.08
N TYR A 154 -5.84 3.90 14.20
CA TYR A 154 -6.79 3.65 15.28
C TYR A 154 -6.11 3.58 16.66
N CYS A 155 -4.91 3.02 16.74
CA CYS A 155 -4.12 3.06 17.98
C CYS A 155 -3.74 4.50 18.36
N LEU A 156 -3.32 5.33 17.39
CA LEU A 156 -2.95 6.73 17.63
C LEU A 156 -4.13 7.60 18.07
N SER A 157 -5.31 7.35 17.50
CA SER A 157 -6.56 8.07 17.84
C SER A 157 -7.29 7.52 19.06
N GLY A 158 -6.79 6.45 19.69
CA GLY A 158 -7.43 5.81 20.84
C GLY A 158 -8.64 4.93 20.51
N ASN A 159 -8.91 4.67 19.23
CA ASN A 159 -10.01 3.81 18.78
C ASN A 159 -9.61 2.31 18.77
N TYR A 160 -9.27 1.79 19.95
CA TYR A 160 -8.70 0.45 20.09
C TYR A 160 -9.67 -0.67 19.68
N ASP A 161 -10.98 -0.48 19.81
CA ASP A 161 -11.98 -1.48 19.43
C ASP A 161 -11.95 -1.78 17.93
N GLU A 162 -11.81 -0.74 17.10
CA GLU A 162 -11.67 -0.90 15.64
C GLU A 162 -10.32 -1.54 15.26
N ALA A 163 -9.23 -1.15 15.93
CA ALA A 163 -7.94 -1.80 15.79
C ALA A 163 -8.01 -3.31 16.10
N ILE A 164 -8.65 -3.68 17.22
CA ILE A 164 -8.80 -5.08 17.66
C ILE A 164 -9.61 -5.91 16.66
N LYS A 165 -10.67 -5.35 16.05
CA LYS A 165 -11.46 -6.07 15.02
C LYS A 165 -10.60 -6.47 13.84
N ILE A 166 -9.81 -5.53 13.30
CA ILE A 166 -8.89 -5.79 12.19
C ILE A 166 -7.84 -6.82 12.59
N VAL A 167 -7.18 -6.61 13.73
CA VAL A 167 -6.11 -7.48 14.23
C VAL A 167 -6.60 -8.90 14.51
N LYS A 168 -7.84 -9.06 15.00
CA LYS A 168 -8.45 -10.38 15.20
C LYS A 168 -8.50 -11.17 13.89
N LEU A 169 -8.98 -10.57 12.80
CA LEU A 169 -8.98 -11.25 11.51
C LEU A 169 -7.56 -11.49 10.99
N LEU A 170 -6.67 -10.49 11.03
CA LEU A 170 -5.29 -10.66 10.59
C LEU A 170 -4.57 -11.79 11.36
N SER A 171 -4.85 -11.95 12.66
CA SER A 171 -4.27 -13.03 13.47
C SER A 171 -4.72 -14.41 12.99
N ASN A 172 -5.99 -14.55 12.60
CA ASN A 172 -6.54 -15.80 12.05
C ASN A 172 -6.00 -16.11 10.65
N LEU A 173 -5.54 -15.09 9.91
CA LEU A 173 -4.96 -15.22 8.58
C LEU A 173 -3.45 -15.49 8.60
N GLN A 174 -2.78 -15.42 9.75
CA GLN A 174 -1.35 -15.70 9.82
C GLN A 174 -1.09 -17.18 9.52
N LEU A 175 -0.23 -17.44 8.53
CA LEU A 175 0.14 -18.78 8.14
C LEU A 175 0.97 -19.48 9.23
N PRO A 176 1.05 -20.83 9.22
CA PRO A 176 1.89 -21.57 10.15
C PRO A 176 3.35 -21.09 10.16
N CYS A 177 3.88 -20.69 9.00
CA CYS A 177 5.24 -20.18 8.89
C CYS A 177 5.45 -18.85 9.63
N GLY A 178 4.42 -18.02 9.83
CA GLY A 178 4.52 -16.69 10.45
C GLY A 178 4.25 -15.52 9.50
N GLY A 179 4.22 -15.76 8.19
CA GLY A 179 3.82 -14.77 7.18
C GLY A 179 2.31 -14.76 6.91
N TRP A 180 1.89 -13.92 5.96
CA TRP A 180 0.50 -13.86 5.47
C TRP A 180 0.45 -13.98 3.96
N VAL A 181 -0.64 -14.51 3.43
CA VAL A 181 -1.04 -14.17 2.05
C VAL A 181 -1.50 -12.71 2.07
N VAL A 182 -0.64 -11.80 1.65
CA VAL A 182 -0.83 -10.36 1.82
C VAL A 182 -1.66 -9.72 0.70
N ARG A 183 -1.71 -10.39 -0.46
CA ARG A 183 -2.44 -9.96 -1.64
C ARG A 183 -2.56 -11.09 -2.66
N ASP A 184 -3.51 -10.95 -3.57
CA ASP A 184 -3.55 -11.69 -4.81
C ASP A 184 -2.96 -10.82 -5.93
N ASP A 185 -1.86 -11.27 -6.53
CA ASP A 185 -1.38 -10.75 -7.81
C ASP A 185 -2.10 -11.51 -8.95
N TYR A 186 -2.01 -11.02 -10.19
CA TYR A 186 -2.75 -11.62 -11.30
C TYR A 186 -1.82 -11.97 -12.46
N THR A 187 -1.93 -13.20 -12.97
CA THR A 187 -1.23 -13.66 -14.16
C THR A 187 -2.21 -14.14 -15.23
N THR A 188 -1.71 -14.53 -16.40
CA THR A 188 -2.53 -15.16 -17.44
C THR A 188 -3.14 -16.50 -17.01
N LYS A 189 -2.74 -17.06 -15.85
CA LYS A 189 -3.29 -18.28 -15.26
C LYS A 189 -4.25 -18.01 -14.09
N GLY A 190 -4.67 -16.75 -13.91
CA GLY A 190 -5.54 -16.34 -12.81
C GLY A 190 -4.77 -15.84 -11.58
N PRO A 191 -5.45 -15.76 -10.41
CA PRO A 191 -4.91 -15.15 -9.20
C PRO A 191 -3.69 -15.93 -8.67
N MET A 192 -2.73 -15.19 -8.14
CA MET A 192 -1.45 -15.64 -7.63
C MET A 192 -1.34 -15.14 -6.19
N PRO A 193 -1.74 -15.95 -5.20
CA PRO A 193 -1.65 -15.57 -3.80
C PRO A 193 -0.18 -15.38 -3.40
N ILE A 194 0.16 -14.20 -2.86
CA ILE A 194 1.54 -13.84 -2.52
C ILE A 194 1.74 -13.83 -1.02
N VAL A 195 2.71 -14.60 -0.57
CA VAL A 195 3.27 -14.50 0.79
C VAL A 195 4.53 -13.65 0.74
N ALA A 196 4.44 -12.38 1.12
CA ALA A 196 5.55 -11.42 0.99
C ALA A 196 6.18 -11.09 2.34
N PRO A 197 7.50 -11.32 2.53
CA PRO A 197 8.22 -10.97 3.76
C PRO A 197 8.04 -9.52 4.16
N ASN A 198 8.18 -8.59 3.20
CA ASN A 198 8.06 -7.17 3.49
C ASN A 198 6.63 -6.83 3.93
N ASP A 199 5.60 -7.13 3.14
CA ASP A 199 4.22 -6.72 3.49
C ASP A 199 3.76 -7.41 4.78
N SER A 200 4.25 -8.62 5.05
CA SER A 200 4.07 -9.29 6.35
C SER A 200 4.75 -8.52 7.47
N ALA A 201 5.95 -7.98 7.23
CA ALA A 201 6.64 -7.12 8.19
C ALA A 201 5.86 -5.82 8.44
N TYR A 202 5.24 -5.26 7.41
CA TYR A 202 4.40 -4.08 7.53
C TYR A 202 3.16 -4.35 8.39
N ILE A 203 2.52 -5.51 8.21
CA ILE A 203 1.43 -5.99 9.09
C ILE A 203 1.92 -6.17 10.53
N ALA A 204 2.99 -6.94 10.74
CA ALA A 204 3.56 -7.20 12.05
C ALA A 204 3.90 -5.90 12.80
N ASN A 205 4.52 -4.96 12.10
CA ASN A 205 4.95 -3.69 12.66
C ASN A 205 3.77 -2.75 12.95
N ASN A 206 2.99 -2.41 11.92
CA ASN A 206 2.00 -1.34 12.01
C ASN A 206 0.65 -1.80 12.58
N ALA A 207 0.39 -3.11 12.67
CA ALA A 207 -0.80 -3.64 13.33
C ALA A 207 -0.48 -4.23 14.71
N PHE A 208 0.34 -5.29 14.75
CA PHE A 208 0.53 -6.07 15.96
C PHE A 208 1.41 -5.37 16.99
N LEU A 209 2.55 -4.78 16.58
CA LEU A 209 3.39 -4.03 17.54
C LEU A 209 2.72 -2.74 17.99
N GLU A 210 2.01 -2.02 17.13
CA GLU A 210 1.25 -0.83 17.55
C GLU A 210 0.19 -1.18 18.58
N LEU A 211 -0.55 -2.28 18.38
CA LEU A 211 -1.54 -2.71 19.37
C LEU A 211 -0.88 -3.23 20.66
N TYR A 212 0.25 -3.93 20.58
CA TYR A 212 1.05 -4.30 21.76
C TYR A 212 1.51 -3.06 22.54
N LYS A 213 1.97 -2.00 21.85
CA LYS A 213 2.47 -0.78 22.52
C LYS A 213 1.40 -0.15 23.43
N VAL A 214 0.13 -0.17 23.02
CA VAL A 214 -0.98 0.43 23.78
C VAL A 214 -1.68 -0.54 24.74
N THR A 215 -1.75 -1.84 24.41
CA THR A 215 -2.45 -2.84 25.26
C THR A 215 -1.54 -3.61 26.21
N LYS A 216 -0.25 -3.71 25.88
CA LYS A 216 0.75 -4.59 26.52
C LYS A 216 0.36 -6.07 26.53
N ASP A 217 -0.49 -6.50 25.62
CA ASP A 217 -0.87 -7.92 25.49
C ASP A 217 0.17 -8.68 24.65
N ASP A 218 0.92 -9.55 25.31
CA ASP A 218 2.02 -10.34 24.72
C ASP A 218 1.59 -11.18 23.51
N LYS A 219 0.29 -11.51 23.36
CA LYS A 219 -0.17 -12.24 22.17
C LYS A 219 0.15 -11.49 20.88
N TYR A 220 0.08 -10.15 20.90
CA TYR A 220 0.36 -9.33 19.73
C TYR A 220 1.87 -9.27 19.45
N LEU A 221 2.70 -9.15 20.49
CA LEU A 221 4.15 -9.22 20.37
C LEU A 221 4.58 -10.58 19.81
N ASN A 222 4.02 -11.68 20.32
CA ASN A 222 4.33 -13.04 19.88
C ASN A 222 4.00 -13.27 18.39
N ILE A 223 2.90 -12.70 17.90
CA ILE A 223 2.54 -12.77 16.47
C ILE A 223 3.58 -12.03 15.61
N ALA A 224 4.00 -10.84 16.05
CA ALA A 224 5.02 -10.05 15.33
C ALA A 224 6.40 -10.73 15.35
N VAL A 225 6.81 -11.28 16.51
CA VAL A 225 8.04 -12.07 16.68
C VAL A 225 8.04 -13.29 15.77
N LYS A 226 6.92 -14.03 15.68
CA LYS A 226 6.78 -15.17 14.77
C LYS A 226 7.01 -14.76 13.30
N CYS A 227 6.49 -13.59 12.89
CA CYS A 227 6.76 -13.05 11.56
C CYS A 227 8.24 -12.69 11.37
N ALA A 228 8.86 -12.01 12.34
CA ALA A 228 10.28 -11.63 12.26
C ALA A 228 11.19 -12.86 12.15
N ASP A 229 10.93 -13.91 12.94
CA ASP A 229 11.69 -15.16 12.92
C ASP A 229 11.56 -15.88 11.57
N TRP A 230 10.35 -15.87 11.00
CA TRP A 230 10.13 -16.36 9.64
C TRP A 230 10.91 -15.58 8.60
N ILE A 231 10.87 -14.24 8.64
CA ILE A 231 11.61 -13.38 7.72
C ILE A 231 13.11 -13.69 7.78
N ILE A 232 13.69 -13.81 8.98
CA ILE A 232 15.09 -14.21 9.15
C ILE A 232 15.36 -15.55 8.45
N SER A 233 14.46 -16.52 8.60
CA SER A 233 14.64 -17.88 8.05
C SER A 233 14.58 -17.96 6.52
N VAL A 234 13.90 -17.01 5.86
CA VAL A 234 13.72 -16.99 4.40
C VAL A 234 14.49 -15.88 3.70
N ALA A 235 15.14 -15.00 4.45
CA ALA A 235 15.98 -13.94 3.90
C ALA A 235 17.15 -14.53 3.11
N ARG A 236 17.64 -13.76 2.14
CA ARG A 236 18.87 -14.06 1.40
C ARG A 236 20.07 -14.13 2.36
N PRO A 237 21.18 -14.77 1.95
CA PRO A 237 22.41 -14.79 2.74
C PRO A 237 22.98 -13.40 3.07
N ASP A 238 22.64 -12.35 2.32
CA ASP A 238 23.01 -10.95 2.59
C ASP A 238 21.98 -10.20 3.45
N GLY A 239 20.93 -10.87 3.93
CA GLY A 239 19.88 -10.29 4.78
C GLY A 239 18.74 -9.66 4.00
N LEU A 240 18.86 -9.46 2.68
CA LEU A 240 17.79 -8.90 1.87
C LEU A 240 16.62 -9.88 1.74
N VAL A 241 15.39 -9.37 1.56
CA VAL A 241 14.19 -10.20 1.38
C VAL A 241 13.70 -10.18 -0.06
N PHE A 242 13.10 -11.28 -0.51
CA PHE A 242 12.48 -11.36 -1.84
C PHE A 242 11.12 -10.65 -1.86
N THR A 243 10.64 -10.28 -3.06
CA THR A 243 9.33 -9.62 -3.28
C THR A 243 8.15 -10.45 -2.76
N GLY A 244 8.28 -11.77 -2.80
CA GLY A 244 7.29 -12.68 -2.23
C GLY A 244 7.42 -14.11 -2.73
N TYR A 245 6.63 -14.98 -2.12
CA TYR A 245 6.49 -16.38 -2.46
C TYR A 245 5.13 -16.59 -3.13
N ASP A 246 5.17 -17.07 -4.37
CA ASP A 246 3.99 -17.52 -5.13
C ASP A 246 3.51 -18.83 -4.54
N GLU A 247 2.48 -18.78 -3.69
CA GLU A 247 1.93 -19.94 -3.01
C GLU A 247 1.34 -20.95 -4.00
N ARG A 248 0.79 -20.49 -5.12
CA ARG A 248 0.24 -21.38 -6.16
C ARG A 248 1.31 -22.23 -6.81
N ASN A 249 2.47 -21.67 -7.11
CA ASN A 249 3.55 -22.40 -7.81
C ASN A 249 4.66 -22.89 -6.89
N GLY A 250 4.61 -22.55 -5.60
CA GLY A 250 5.60 -22.94 -4.61
C GLY A 250 6.99 -22.33 -4.83
N LYS A 251 7.07 -21.09 -5.34
CA LYS A 251 8.33 -20.47 -5.78
C LYS A 251 8.49 -19.04 -5.28
N TRP A 252 9.73 -18.69 -4.92
CA TRP A 252 10.12 -17.31 -4.65
C TRP A 252 10.20 -16.48 -5.94
N ILE A 253 9.73 -15.24 -5.87
CA ILE A 253 9.85 -14.24 -6.92
C ILE A 253 11.22 -13.57 -6.77
N THR A 254 12.20 -14.05 -7.54
CA THR A 254 13.61 -13.63 -7.44
C THR A 254 14.08 -12.75 -8.61
N ASN A 255 13.25 -12.60 -9.65
CA ASN A 255 13.61 -11.86 -10.87
C ASN A 255 13.60 -10.34 -10.66
N HIS A 256 12.91 -9.86 -9.64
CA HIS A 256 12.90 -8.45 -9.25
C HIS A 256 12.61 -8.31 -7.76
N ILE A 257 13.27 -7.35 -7.11
CA ILE A 257 12.99 -6.94 -5.72
C ILE A 257 12.65 -5.45 -5.74
N ILE A 258 11.51 -5.08 -5.17
CA ILE A 258 11.00 -3.70 -5.18
C ILE A 258 11.43 -2.93 -3.93
N VAL A 259 11.54 -1.61 -4.04
CA VAL A 259 12.00 -0.72 -2.96
C VAL A 259 11.17 -0.80 -1.68
N ASP A 260 9.89 -1.16 -1.80
CA ASP A 260 8.95 -1.31 -0.68
C ASP A 260 9.42 -2.37 0.34
N ILE A 261 10.43 -3.20 0.04
CA ILE A 261 11.07 -4.03 1.08
C ILE A 261 11.70 -3.23 2.22
N GLY A 262 11.96 -1.93 2.02
CA GLY A 262 12.59 -1.04 2.99
C GLY A 262 11.90 -1.02 4.36
N PHE A 263 10.56 -1.04 4.42
CA PHE A 263 9.85 -1.03 5.71
C PHE A 263 10.04 -2.31 6.54
N THR A 264 10.66 -3.36 5.99
CA THR A 264 11.10 -4.53 6.78
C THR A 264 12.00 -4.10 7.94
N ALA A 265 12.85 -3.10 7.73
CA ALA A 265 13.74 -2.58 8.77
C ALA A 265 12.98 -2.03 10.00
N ALA A 266 11.79 -1.44 9.81
CA ALA A 266 10.99 -0.91 10.90
C ALA A 266 10.56 -1.99 11.91
N LEU A 267 10.17 -3.17 11.41
CA LEU A 267 9.79 -4.30 12.26
C LEU A 267 10.95 -4.69 13.18
N PHE A 268 12.13 -4.91 12.62
CA PHE A 268 13.29 -5.38 13.39
C PHE A 268 13.80 -4.33 14.36
N ALA A 269 13.79 -3.05 13.97
CA ALA A 269 14.11 -1.95 14.86
C ALA A 269 13.15 -1.93 16.08
N ASN A 270 11.84 -1.96 15.83
CA ASN A 270 10.85 -1.87 16.90
C ASN A 270 10.81 -3.12 17.78
N ILE A 271 10.97 -4.34 17.23
CA ILE A 271 11.09 -5.56 18.04
C ILE A 271 12.34 -5.49 18.91
N TYR A 272 13.48 -5.07 18.36
CA TYR A 272 14.70 -4.93 19.16
C TYR A 272 14.50 -3.88 20.26
N GLU A 273 13.86 -2.75 19.98
CA GLU A 273 13.59 -1.75 21.02
C GLU A 273 12.76 -2.31 22.17
N ILE A 274 11.77 -3.17 21.88
CA ILE A 274 10.88 -3.79 22.86
C ILE A 274 11.58 -4.93 23.63
N THR A 275 12.23 -5.85 22.92
CA THR A 275 12.72 -7.13 23.47
C THR A 275 14.18 -7.08 23.92
N LYS A 276 14.96 -6.16 23.33
CA LYS A 276 16.44 -6.10 23.43
C LYS A 276 17.15 -7.36 22.94
N GLU A 277 16.49 -8.24 22.19
CA GLU A 277 17.11 -9.44 21.65
C GLU A 277 18.09 -9.11 20.52
N VAL A 278 19.37 -9.39 20.76
CA VAL A 278 20.48 -9.02 19.86
C VAL A 278 20.37 -9.60 18.46
N ARG A 279 19.70 -10.75 18.29
CA ARG A 279 19.50 -11.38 16.97
C ARG A 279 18.72 -10.48 16.01
N TYR A 280 17.75 -9.70 16.51
CA TYR A 280 16.97 -8.79 15.68
C TYR A 280 17.77 -7.56 15.27
N LYS A 281 18.62 -7.04 16.16
CA LYS A 281 19.57 -5.98 15.81
C LYS A 281 20.58 -6.46 14.77
N ALA A 282 21.15 -7.66 14.94
CA ALA A 282 22.10 -8.22 13.99
C ALA A 282 21.48 -8.42 12.60
N PHE A 283 20.22 -8.87 12.53
CA PHE A 283 19.51 -8.94 11.26
C PHE A 283 19.24 -7.55 10.67
N LEU A 284 18.82 -6.58 11.50
CA LEU A 284 18.57 -5.20 11.08
C LEU A 284 19.81 -4.56 10.46
N GLU A 285 20.97 -4.67 11.12
CA GLU A 285 22.26 -4.15 10.64
C GLU A 285 22.57 -4.70 9.24
N LYS A 286 22.51 -6.02 9.10
CA LYS A 286 22.75 -6.73 7.84
C LYS A 286 21.76 -6.36 6.74
N PHE A 287 20.46 -6.29 7.06
CA PHE A 287 19.42 -5.91 6.11
C PHE A 287 19.63 -4.48 5.62
N VAL A 288 19.87 -3.52 6.52
CA VAL A 288 20.03 -2.09 6.16
C VAL A 288 21.27 -1.88 5.30
N GLU A 289 22.39 -2.53 5.63
CA GLU A 289 23.62 -2.47 4.82
C GLU A 289 23.36 -2.94 3.37
N SER A 290 22.75 -4.12 3.21
CA SER A 290 22.41 -4.67 1.89
C SER A 290 21.36 -3.84 1.16
N TYR A 291 20.33 -3.36 1.85
CA TYR A 291 19.27 -2.56 1.25
C TYR A 291 19.81 -1.22 0.73
N VAL A 292 20.58 -0.49 1.55
CA VAL A 292 21.18 0.78 1.16
C VAL A 292 22.19 0.58 0.02
N SER A 293 23.08 -0.41 0.12
CA SER A 293 24.10 -0.65 -0.91
C SER A 293 23.51 -0.98 -2.29
N LEU A 294 22.38 -1.69 -2.34
CA LEU A 294 21.76 -2.13 -3.59
C LEU A 294 20.73 -1.13 -4.15
N PHE A 295 19.95 -0.47 -3.30
CA PHE A 295 18.87 0.41 -3.75
C PHE A 295 19.25 1.90 -3.77
N PHE A 296 20.13 2.38 -2.88
CA PHE A 296 20.42 3.80 -2.79
C PHE A 296 21.36 4.24 -3.91
N VAL A 297 20.85 5.05 -4.84
CA VAL A 297 21.61 5.59 -5.96
C VAL A 297 22.16 6.95 -5.59
N ARG A 298 23.42 6.98 -5.13
CA ARG A 298 24.11 8.19 -4.63
C ARG A 298 24.01 9.40 -5.56
N SER A 299 24.14 9.20 -6.87
CA SER A 299 24.08 10.30 -7.86
C SER A 299 22.70 10.95 -7.97
N ASN A 300 21.65 10.30 -7.49
CA ASN A 300 20.29 10.83 -7.47
C ASN A 300 19.78 11.14 -6.06
N SER A 301 20.59 10.92 -5.02
CA SER A 301 20.18 11.06 -3.61
C SER A 301 18.83 10.39 -3.31
N GLY A 302 18.65 9.15 -3.77
CA GLY A 302 17.42 8.41 -3.51
C GLY A 302 17.48 6.98 -4.01
N PHE A 303 16.38 6.26 -3.80
CA PHE A 303 16.28 4.82 -3.99
C PHE A 303 15.75 4.47 -5.38
N ALA A 304 16.38 3.48 -6.02
CA ALA A 304 15.87 2.84 -7.22
C ALA A 304 14.50 2.20 -6.94
N THR A 305 13.62 2.16 -7.93
CA THR A 305 12.30 1.49 -7.79
C THR A 305 12.42 0.00 -7.49
N SER A 306 13.40 -0.66 -8.10
CA SER A 306 13.65 -2.09 -7.95
C SER A 306 15.10 -2.44 -8.27
N ILE A 307 15.51 -3.65 -7.91
CA ILE A 307 16.71 -4.32 -8.41
C ILE A 307 16.33 -5.59 -9.19
N ASP A 308 17.13 -5.97 -10.18
CA ASP A 308 16.94 -7.23 -10.93
C ASP A 308 17.57 -8.44 -10.21
N SER A 309 17.51 -9.63 -10.83
CA SER A 309 18.12 -10.86 -10.29
C SER A 309 19.63 -10.80 -10.12
N ASN A 310 20.31 -9.86 -10.78
CA ASN A 310 21.75 -9.62 -10.69
C ASN A 310 22.06 -8.46 -9.73
N ASN A 311 21.06 -7.99 -8.99
CA ASN A 311 21.12 -6.83 -8.10
C ASN A 311 21.43 -5.50 -8.81
N ASN A 312 21.18 -5.38 -10.12
CA ASN A 312 21.31 -4.09 -10.80
C ASN A 312 20.08 -3.22 -10.49
N PRO A 313 20.27 -1.96 -10.08
CA PRO A 313 19.16 -1.06 -9.83
C PRO A 313 18.47 -0.65 -11.14
N ASN A 314 17.13 -0.71 -11.14
CA ASN A 314 16.31 -0.20 -12.22
C ASN A 314 16.10 1.32 -12.04
N SER A 315 16.29 2.08 -13.12
CA SER A 315 16.52 3.53 -13.12
C SER A 315 15.34 4.42 -12.68
N GLY A 316 14.20 3.86 -12.26
CA GLY A 316 13.07 4.61 -11.73
C GLY A 316 13.27 5.14 -10.31
N MET A 317 12.51 6.17 -9.92
CA MET A 317 12.42 6.68 -8.54
C MET A 317 10.95 6.94 -8.21
N PHE A 318 10.23 5.88 -7.80
CA PHE A 318 8.84 6.02 -7.36
C PHE A 318 8.79 6.86 -6.10
N ALA A 319 7.89 7.84 -6.08
CA ALA A 319 7.77 8.79 -4.98
C ALA A 319 7.42 8.09 -3.67
N ARG A 320 6.35 7.27 -3.65
CA ARG A 320 6.04 6.41 -2.49
C ARG A 320 7.18 5.48 -2.10
N GLY A 321 7.97 5.01 -3.08
CA GLY A 321 9.09 4.11 -2.82
C GLY A 321 10.17 4.76 -1.94
N GLN A 322 10.36 6.07 -2.08
CA GLN A 322 11.25 6.82 -1.19
C GLN A 322 10.68 6.88 0.22
N ALA A 323 9.37 7.11 0.36
CA ALA A 323 8.71 7.14 1.66
C ALA A 323 8.75 5.78 2.37
N TRP A 324 8.57 4.69 1.64
CA TRP A 324 8.69 3.33 2.16
C TRP A 324 10.12 2.97 2.61
N ALA A 325 11.13 3.47 1.89
CA ALA A 325 12.51 3.39 2.36
C ALA A 325 12.66 4.13 3.69
N LEU A 326 12.19 5.38 3.78
CA LEU A 326 12.27 6.19 5.00
C LEU A 326 11.51 5.59 6.19
N GLU A 327 10.34 5.00 5.96
CA GLU A 327 9.56 4.35 7.01
C GLU A 327 10.32 3.21 7.69
N GLY A 328 11.18 2.50 6.94
CA GLY A 328 12.10 1.51 7.51
C GLY A 328 13.37 2.11 8.12
N LEU A 329 13.99 3.05 7.40
CA LEU A 329 15.32 3.55 7.74
C LEU A 329 15.32 4.52 8.93
N ILE A 330 14.24 5.27 9.16
CA ILE A 330 14.15 6.20 10.31
C ILE A 330 14.12 5.43 11.64
N PRO A 331 13.24 4.43 11.85
CA PRO A 331 13.32 3.55 13.02
C PRO A 331 14.66 2.82 13.13
N ALA A 332 15.22 2.35 12.00
CA ALA A 332 16.53 1.71 12.00
C ALA A 332 17.62 2.66 12.52
N TYR A 333 17.60 3.93 12.11
CA TYR A 333 18.55 4.92 12.60
C TYR A 333 18.46 5.15 14.12
N LYS A 334 17.26 5.15 14.70
CA LYS A 334 17.07 5.27 16.16
C LYS A 334 17.83 4.17 16.93
N VAL A 335 17.88 2.96 16.36
CA VAL A 335 18.54 1.79 16.93
C VAL A 335 20.04 1.72 16.61
N LEU A 336 20.40 1.95 15.34
CA LEU A 336 21.76 1.74 14.83
C LEU A 336 22.67 2.95 15.01
N GLN A 337 22.11 4.17 14.97
CA GLN A 337 22.83 5.44 15.06
C GLN A 337 24.04 5.55 14.12
N SER A 338 24.00 4.88 12.96
CA SER A 338 25.08 4.93 11.96
C SER A 338 25.14 6.32 11.29
N PRO A 339 26.31 6.98 11.29
CA PRO A 339 26.52 8.23 10.56
C PRO A 339 26.25 8.12 9.05
N GLU A 340 26.63 6.99 8.45
CA GLU A 340 26.43 6.71 7.03
C GLU A 340 24.94 6.61 6.69
N LEU A 341 24.18 5.92 7.55
CA LEU A 341 22.73 5.84 7.41
C LEU A 341 22.08 7.23 7.55
N LYS A 342 22.56 8.07 8.47
CA LYS A 342 22.09 9.44 8.61
C LYS A 342 22.27 10.22 7.31
N VAL A 343 23.44 10.15 6.69
CA VAL A 343 23.74 10.83 5.42
C VAL A 343 22.79 10.38 4.31
N VAL A 344 22.48 9.09 4.24
CA VAL A 344 21.52 8.52 3.28
C VAL A 344 20.12 9.09 3.50
N ILE A 345 19.64 9.12 4.75
CA ILE A 345 18.32 9.65 5.11
C ILE A 345 18.26 11.16 4.81
N ASP A 346 19.21 11.94 5.30
CA ASP A 346 19.28 13.40 5.08
C ASP A 346 19.25 13.73 3.58
N SER A 347 20.07 13.03 2.79
CA SER A 347 20.14 13.25 1.34
C SER A 347 18.83 12.88 0.65
N THR A 348 18.17 11.81 1.10
CA THR A 348 16.88 11.36 0.55
C THR A 348 15.76 12.36 0.89
N VAL A 349 15.70 12.83 2.13
CA VAL A 349 14.71 13.83 2.59
C VAL A 349 14.90 15.15 1.82
N ALA A 350 16.13 15.66 1.72
CA ALA A 350 16.43 16.86 0.96
C ALA A 350 16.03 16.73 -0.52
N ASN A 351 16.31 15.57 -1.12
CA ASN A 351 15.96 15.29 -2.50
C ASN A 351 14.44 15.22 -2.72
N ILE A 352 13.70 14.51 -1.85
CA ILE A 352 12.23 14.46 -1.87
C ILE A 352 11.65 15.88 -1.84
N ILE A 353 12.12 16.74 -0.93
CA ILE A 353 11.62 18.11 -0.80
C ILE A 353 11.88 18.90 -2.09
N SER A 354 13.04 18.69 -2.74
CA SER A 354 13.37 19.35 -4.00
C SER A 354 12.44 18.98 -5.17
N TYR A 355 11.78 17.81 -5.10
CA TYR A 355 10.80 17.35 -6.07
C TYR A 355 9.36 17.73 -5.73
N GLN A 356 9.10 18.40 -4.60
CA GLN A 356 7.75 18.84 -4.25
C GLN A 356 7.25 19.86 -5.28
N LEU A 357 6.03 19.66 -5.76
CA LEU A 357 5.40 20.53 -6.74
C LEU A 357 4.85 21.78 -6.04
N PRO A 358 4.62 22.90 -6.78
CA PRO A 358 4.08 24.13 -6.20
C PRO A 358 2.70 24.00 -5.53
N ASN A 359 1.92 22.97 -5.87
CA ASN A 359 0.64 22.67 -5.23
C ASN A 359 0.81 21.82 -3.95
N GLY A 360 2.03 21.46 -3.55
CA GLY A 360 2.32 20.64 -2.36
C GLY A 360 2.37 19.13 -2.63
N GLY A 361 1.96 18.67 -3.81
CA GLY A 361 2.00 17.27 -4.20
C GLY A 361 3.39 16.81 -4.67
N TRP A 362 3.53 15.52 -4.96
CA TRP A 362 4.73 14.95 -5.59
C TRP A 362 4.36 14.21 -6.87
N PRO A 363 5.24 14.25 -7.89
CA PRO A 363 5.05 13.42 -9.07
C PRO A 363 5.15 11.95 -8.69
N TYR A 364 4.36 11.09 -9.32
CA TYR A 364 4.37 9.63 -9.13
C TYR A 364 5.77 9.00 -9.24
N ASN A 365 6.59 9.54 -10.14
CA ASN A 365 7.98 9.16 -10.30
C ASN A 365 8.82 10.43 -10.51
N PHE A 366 9.83 10.63 -9.66
CA PHE A 366 10.66 11.83 -9.68
C PHE A 366 11.43 12.00 -11.00
N LYS A 367 11.80 10.89 -11.65
CA LYS A 367 12.47 10.89 -12.96
C LYS A 367 11.51 10.92 -14.15
N ARG A 368 10.21 10.74 -13.91
CA ARG A 368 9.16 10.75 -14.95
C ARG A 368 7.95 11.55 -14.45
N PRO A 369 8.08 12.87 -14.26
CA PRO A 369 7.03 13.68 -13.65
C PRO A 369 5.73 13.74 -14.49
N LEU A 370 5.81 13.42 -15.79
CA LEU A 370 4.65 13.32 -16.68
C LEU A 370 3.82 12.04 -16.45
N LEU A 371 4.13 11.21 -15.44
CA LEU A 371 3.30 10.06 -15.06
C LEU A 371 2.10 10.44 -14.18
N GLY A 372 2.08 11.60 -13.55
CA GLY A 372 0.98 12.09 -12.71
C GLY A 372 1.46 12.42 -11.31
N GLU A 373 0.54 12.68 -10.38
CA GLU A 373 0.87 12.91 -8.97
C GLU A 373 0.53 11.67 -8.14
N ASP A 374 1.30 11.40 -7.09
CA ASP A 374 1.16 10.19 -6.28
C ASP A 374 0.16 10.38 -5.13
N CYS A 375 -1.16 10.36 -5.39
CA CYS A 375 -2.17 10.51 -4.32
C CYS A 375 -1.94 9.58 -3.13
N LYS A 376 -1.40 8.39 -3.40
CA LYS A 376 -1.08 7.45 -2.33
C LYS A 376 0.19 7.82 -1.58
N GLY A 377 1.19 8.32 -2.30
CA GLY A 377 2.50 8.66 -1.77
C GLY A 377 2.53 9.98 -1.01
N VAL A 378 1.77 11.00 -1.44
CA VAL A 378 1.85 12.36 -0.86
C VAL A 378 1.75 12.39 0.68
N PRO A 379 0.69 11.85 1.31
CA PRO A 379 0.60 11.90 2.77
C PRO A 379 1.66 11.05 3.48
N ILE A 380 2.10 9.93 2.87
CA ILE A 380 3.14 9.08 3.43
C ILE A 380 4.50 9.79 3.37
N ILE A 381 4.85 10.37 2.23
CA ILE A 381 6.08 11.14 2.03
C ILE A 381 6.14 12.25 3.09
N ALA A 382 5.08 13.03 3.20
CA ALA A 382 4.98 14.12 4.16
C ALA A 382 5.13 13.63 5.61
N LYS A 383 4.47 12.51 5.97
CA LYS A 383 4.63 11.93 7.31
C LYS A 383 6.05 11.42 7.56
N SER A 384 6.65 10.70 6.61
CA SER A 384 8.00 10.16 6.75
C SER A 384 9.07 11.25 6.86
N ILE A 385 8.97 12.35 6.11
CA ILE A 385 9.92 13.47 6.27
C ILE A 385 9.71 14.19 7.60
N LEU A 386 8.45 14.29 8.07
CA LEU A 386 8.14 14.90 9.36
C LEU A 386 8.66 14.04 10.53
N ASP A 387 8.56 12.72 10.46
CA ASP A 387 9.16 11.78 11.43
C ASP A 387 10.68 11.96 11.53
N TRP A 388 11.34 12.31 10.42
CA TRP A 388 12.76 12.68 10.44
C TRP A 388 12.98 14.05 11.08
N GLY A 389 12.11 15.03 10.78
CA GLY A 389 12.10 16.35 11.39
C GLY A 389 11.87 16.34 12.89
N GLU A 390 11.20 15.32 13.44
CA GLU A 390 11.05 15.12 14.89
C GLU A 390 12.40 14.79 15.56
N LEU A 391 13.28 14.07 14.87
CA LEU A 391 14.63 13.78 15.35
C LEU A 391 15.61 14.91 15.07
N PHE A 392 15.45 15.58 13.93
CA PHE A 392 16.33 16.65 13.45
C PHE A 392 15.49 17.82 12.92
N PRO A 393 15.04 18.73 13.81
CA PRO A 393 14.16 19.83 13.46
C PRO A 393 14.67 20.67 12.29
N ASN A 394 13.77 20.95 11.33
CA ASN A 394 14.07 21.71 10.12
C ASN A 394 12.79 22.35 9.56
N ASP A 395 12.74 23.68 9.51
CA ASP A 395 11.56 24.44 9.05
C ASP A 395 11.15 24.11 7.60
N PHE A 396 12.09 23.71 6.74
CA PHE A 396 11.78 23.29 5.38
C PHE A 396 10.98 21.98 5.35
N ILE A 397 11.28 21.04 6.27
CA ILE A 397 10.52 19.80 6.42
C ILE A 397 9.08 20.13 6.83
N THR A 398 8.91 20.91 7.90
CA THR A 398 7.58 21.27 8.42
C THR A 398 6.75 22.02 7.38
N ARG A 399 7.34 22.97 6.66
CA ARG A 399 6.68 23.70 5.58
C ARG A 399 6.27 22.77 4.42
N SER A 400 7.15 21.86 4.03
CA SER A 400 6.87 20.88 2.98
C SER A 400 5.72 19.96 3.37
N ALA A 401 5.72 19.48 4.62
CA ALA A 401 4.63 18.67 5.18
C ALA A 401 3.29 19.42 5.21
N PHE A 402 3.28 20.69 5.60
CA PHE A 402 2.06 21.52 5.60
C PHE A 402 1.48 21.74 4.20
N GLN A 403 2.33 21.99 3.21
CA GLN A 403 1.90 22.10 1.80
C GLN A 403 1.29 20.80 1.29
N ALA A 404 1.88 19.65 1.66
CA ALA A 404 1.34 18.34 1.31
C ALA A 404 -0.02 18.05 1.98
N LEU A 405 -0.21 18.50 3.23
CA LEU A 405 -1.49 18.37 3.91
C LEU A 405 -2.58 19.20 3.20
N ASN A 406 -2.26 20.43 2.80
CA ASN A 406 -3.17 21.27 2.02
C ASN A 406 -3.49 20.65 0.65
N TRP A 407 -2.48 20.07 -0.01
CA TRP A 407 -2.71 19.30 -1.23
C TRP A 407 -3.72 18.16 -1.00
N CYS A 408 -3.60 17.42 0.11
CA CYS A 408 -4.53 16.34 0.43
C CYS A 408 -5.96 16.86 0.58
N ARG A 409 -6.16 18.00 1.25
CA ARG A 409 -7.47 18.65 1.40
C ARG A 409 -8.06 19.08 0.05
N GLU A 410 -7.27 19.73 -0.80
CA GLU A 410 -7.68 20.16 -2.15
C GLU A 410 -8.05 18.99 -3.07
N HIS A 411 -7.46 17.81 -2.85
CA HIS A 411 -7.65 16.61 -3.67
C HIS A 411 -8.64 15.62 -3.06
N THR A 412 -9.31 15.97 -1.97
CA THR A 412 -10.29 15.09 -1.33
C THR A 412 -11.66 15.22 -2.00
N GLY A 413 -12.24 14.08 -2.39
CA GLY A 413 -13.60 14.03 -2.96
C GLY A 413 -14.67 14.41 -1.94
N VAL A 414 -15.73 15.13 -2.36
CA VAL A 414 -16.75 15.65 -1.42
C VAL A 414 -18.10 14.94 -1.47
N ASP A 415 -18.38 14.21 -2.55
CA ASP A 415 -19.68 13.61 -2.83
C ASP A 415 -19.56 12.09 -3.08
N GLY A 416 -20.69 11.37 -3.03
CA GLY A 416 -20.77 9.96 -3.42
C GLY A 416 -20.04 8.99 -2.49
N ASP A 417 -19.83 7.76 -2.98
CA ASP A 417 -19.11 6.71 -2.25
C ASP A 417 -17.62 7.06 -2.07
N GLU A 418 -17.08 7.84 -3.00
CA GLU A 418 -15.71 8.34 -2.98
C GLU A 418 -15.45 9.46 -1.97
N LYS A 419 -16.49 10.00 -1.31
CA LYS A 419 -16.35 11.14 -0.39
C LYS A 419 -15.22 10.85 0.61
N GLY A 420 -14.35 11.81 0.84
CA GLY A 420 -13.18 11.68 1.69
C GLY A 420 -11.98 10.96 1.09
N GLY A 421 -12.09 10.37 -0.10
CA GLY A 421 -10.93 9.80 -0.80
C GLY A 421 -10.02 10.90 -1.33
N ILE A 422 -8.70 10.77 -1.13
CA ILE A 422 -7.70 11.70 -1.68
C ILE A 422 -7.33 11.22 -3.10
N PHE A 423 -7.77 11.96 -4.11
CA PHE A 423 -7.65 11.55 -5.51
C PHE A 423 -6.50 12.24 -6.24
N SER A 424 -5.79 11.46 -7.05
CA SER A 424 -4.99 12.01 -8.14
C SER A 424 -5.01 11.08 -9.33
N TYR A 425 -4.88 11.67 -10.50
CA TYR A 425 -4.70 10.91 -11.72
C TYR A 425 -3.25 10.45 -11.85
N CYS A 426 -3.06 9.18 -12.20
CA CYS A 426 -1.77 8.64 -12.61
C CYS A 426 -1.93 7.74 -13.86
N MET A 427 -0.95 7.83 -14.76
CA MET A 427 -0.90 7.00 -15.98
C MET A 427 -0.70 5.53 -15.69
N GLU A 428 0.19 5.20 -14.76
CA GLU A 428 0.45 3.80 -14.39
C GLU A 428 -0.75 3.16 -13.69
N GLY A 429 -1.73 3.97 -13.28
CA GLY A 429 -2.76 3.52 -12.36
C GLY A 429 -2.12 3.05 -11.05
N ALA A 430 -2.95 2.67 -10.10
CA ALA A 430 -2.48 2.04 -8.88
C ALA A 430 -3.09 0.64 -8.69
N VAL A 431 -3.78 0.18 -9.73
CA VAL A 431 -4.42 -1.12 -9.84
C VAL A 431 -3.93 -1.69 -11.17
N VAL A 432 -3.29 -2.86 -11.14
CA VAL A 432 -2.48 -3.44 -12.25
C VAL A 432 -3.22 -3.50 -13.60
N HIS A 433 -4.55 -3.44 -13.59
CA HIS A 433 -5.41 -3.51 -14.77
C HIS A 433 -6.18 -2.21 -15.08
N ASN A 434 -6.01 -1.14 -14.31
CA ASN A 434 -6.71 0.15 -14.50
C ASN A 434 -5.73 1.33 -14.63
N PHE A 435 -5.06 1.39 -15.78
CA PHE A 435 -4.17 2.48 -16.17
C PHE A 435 -4.95 3.75 -16.52
N TYR A 436 -4.31 4.92 -16.43
CA TYR A 436 -4.87 6.21 -16.87
C TYR A 436 -6.14 6.62 -16.12
N THR A 437 -6.12 6.49 -14.80
CA THR A 437 -7.29 6.72 -13.95
C THR A 437 -6.91 7.53 -12.71
N SER A 438 -7.93 8.15 -12.11
CA SER A 438 -7.83 8.72 -10.77
C SER A 438 -8.15 7.65 -9.74
N THR A 439 -7.34 7.56 -8.70
CA THR A 439 -7.56 6.62 -7.59
C THR A 439 -7.46 7.34 -6.26
N ALA A 440 -8.12 6.80 -5.24
CA ALA A 440 -7.88 7.12 -3.84
C ALA A 440 -7.56 5.83 -3.07
N PHE A 441 -6.68 5.92 -2.08
CA PHE A 441 -6.26 4.78 -1.26
C PHE A 441 -6.63 5.01 0.19
N VAL A 442 -7.16 3.96 0.81
CA VAL A 442 -7.70 4.02 2.16
C VAL A 442 -6.59 4.28 3.19
N TYR A 443 -5.43 3.63 3.01
CA TYR A 443 -4.26 3.90 3.85
C TYR A 443 -3.77 5.34 3.72
N SER A 444 -3.93 5.98 2.55
CA SER A 444 -3.47 7.36 2.33
C SER A 444 -4.30 8.37 3.13
N SER A 445 -5.61 8.14 3.25
CA SER A 445 -6.47 8.89 4.17
C SER A 445 -6.01 8.71 5.62
N ALA A 446 -5.62 7.49 6.03
CA ALA A 446 -5.10 7.25 7.37
C ALA A 446 -3.75 7.93 7.65
N TYR A 447 -2.85 8.00 6.66
CA TYR A 447 -1.61 8.77 6.78
C TYR A 447 -1.86 10.29 6.77
N ALA A 448 -2.87 10.78 6.04
CA ALA A 448 -3.24 12.19 6.05
C ALA A 448 -3.75 12.63 7.43
N ILE A 449 -4.55 11.79 8.10
CA ILE A 449 -4.98 12.04 9.48
C ILE A 449 -3.77 12.05 10.44
N GLN A 450 -2.88 11.07 10.34
CA GLN A 450 -1.64 11.04 11.16
C GLN A 450 -0.75 12.26 10.92
N LEU A 451 -0.66 12.74 9.68
CA LEU A 451 0.09 13.93 9.32
C LEU A 451 -0.53 15.19 9.95
N GLU A 452 -1.84 15.33 9.87
CA GLU A 452 -2.58 16.44 10.49
C GLU A 452 -2.39 16.47 12.01
N GLU A 453 -2.48 15.32 12.68
CA GLU A 453 -2.25 15.19 14.12
C GLU A 453 -0.81 15.57 14.49
N SER A 454 0.20 15.07 13.75
CA SER A 454 1.60 15.45 13.99
C SER A 454 1.81 16.96 13.82
N LEU A 455 1.30 17.57 12.76
CA LEU A 455 1.46 19.00 12.51
C LEU A 455 0.73 19.88 13.53
N GLY A 456 -0.45 19.47 14.01
CA GLY A 456 -1.15 20.17 15.08
C GLY A 456 -0.34 20.23 16.39
N ASN A 457 0.36 19.14 16.72
CA ASN A 457 1.26 19.10 17.88
C ASN A 457 2.50 20.02 17.68
N TYR A 458 2.98 20.17 16.45
CA TYR A 458 4.06 21.10 16.12
C TYR A 458 3.66 22.57 16.32
N GLU A 459 2.48 22.97 15.87
CA GLU A 459 2.01 24.37 16.01
C GLU A 459 1.83 24.77 17.48
N LEU A 460 1.40 23.85 18.34
CA LEU A 460 1.29 24.10 19.78
C LEU A 460 2.67 24.33 20.44
N ASN A 461 3.69 23.58 20.02
CA ASN A 461 5.02 23.66 20.63
C ASN A 461 5.84 24.89 20.20
N TYR A 462 5.53 25.52 19.06
CA TYR A 462 6.25 26.71 18.55
C TYR A 462 5.60 28.04 18.95
N ASN A 463 4.37 28.03 19.45
CA ASN A 463 3.67 29.23 19.95
C ASN A 463 3.86 29.45 21.47
N HIS A 464 4.73 28.66 22.11
CA HIS A 464 5.18 28.78 23.50
C HIS A 464 6.69 28.97 23.55
#